data_AF-A0A7C1Y4F1-F1
#
_entry.id   AF-A0A7C1Y4F1-F1
#
_cell.length_a   1.000
_cell.length_b   1.000
_cell.length_c   1.000
_cell.angle_alpha   90.00
_cell.angle_beta   90.00
_cell.angle_gamma   90.00
#
_symmetry.space_group_name_H-M   'P 1'
#
loop_
_entity.id
_entity.type
_entity.pdbx_description
1 polymer ?
#
loop_
_entity_poly.entity_id
_entity_poly.type
_entity_poly.pdbx_seq_one_letter_code
_entity_poly.pdbx_strand_id
1 'polypeptide(L)'
;MDTVIALILILDAYAIVFFRLMCSYHFQRINDVKESPLGAIFSFPPHRQLNEAGRSYSKKYWIALGIMVAVVAYLAITRDYSQLGIIPSAVES
;
A
#
# COMPACT_ATOMS: atom_id res chain seq x y z
N MET A 1 -15.21 16.13 -2.53
CA MET A 1 -14.44 15.58 -1.40
C MET A 1 -13.89 14.20 -1.75
N ASP A 2 -14.71 13.33 -2.33
CA ASP A 2 -14.30 11.97 -2.77
C ASP A 2 -13.14 11.94 -3.77
N THR A 3 -13.11 12.87 -4.73
CA THR A 3 -12.03 12.94 -5.73
C THR A 3 -10.66 13.25 -5.10
N VAL A 4 -10.63 14.08 -4.05
CA VAL A 4 -9.39 14.44 -3.34
C VAL A 4 -8.90 13.24 -2.53
N ILE A 5 -9.81 12.53 -1.88
CA ILE A 5 -9.51 11.29 -1.15
C ILE A 5 -8.97 10.21 -2.09
N ALA A 6 -9.60 10.02 -3.24
CA ALA A 6 -9.15 9.08 -4.25
C ALA A 6 -7.74 9.42 -4.75
N LEU A 7 -7.46 10.71 -4.98
CA LEU A 7 -6.15 11.18 -5.42
C LEU A 7 -5.07 10.95 -4.34
N ILE A 8 -5.39 11.19 -3.06
CA ILE A 8 -4.50 10.88 -1.94
C ILE A 8 -4.19 9.38 -1.88
N LEU A 9 -5.20 8.52 -2.02
CA LEU A 9 -5.01 7.06 -2.01
C LEU A 9 -4.15 6.57 -3.18
N ILE A 10 -4.30 7.16 -4.37
CA ILE A 10 -3.47 6.83 -5.54
C ILE A 10 -2.01 7.23 -5.29
N LEU A 11 -1.77 8.43 -4.77
CA LEU A 11 -0.42 8.90 -4.45
C LEU A 11 0.23 8.04 -3.35
N ASP A 12 -0.54 7.64 -2.35
CA ASP A 12 -0.07 6.80 -1.25
C ASP A 12 0.25 5.37 -1.73
N ALA A 13 -0.63 4.78 -2.56
CA ALA A 13 -0.37 3.50 -3.22
C ALA A 13 0.91 3.56 -4.08
N TYR A 14 1.09 4.65 -4.84
CA TYR A 14 2.32 4.88 -5.61
C TYR A 14 3.55 4.96 -4.70
N ALA A 15 3.47 5.68 -3.58
CA ALA A 15 4.56 5.80 -2.61
C ALA A 15 4.93 4.43 -2.01
N ILE A 16 3.93 3.62 -1.65
CA ILE A 16 4.13 2.25 -1.14
C ILE A 16 4.91 1.41 -2.16
N VAL A 17 4.48 1.39 -3.43
CA VAL A 17 5.16 0.64 -4.50
C VAL A 17 6.57 1.19 -4.74
N PHE A 18 6.75 2.50 -4.73
CA PHE A 18 8.06 3.13 -4.92
C PHE A 18 9.05 2.75 -3.81
N PHE A 19 8.65 2.87 -2.53
CA PHE A 19 9.49 2.49 -1.40
C PHE A 19 9.82 0.99 -1.42
N ARG A 20 8.88 0.18 -1.88
CA ARG A 20 9.04 -1.27 -2.05
C ARG A 20 10.08 -1.62 -3.12
N LEU A 21 10.00 -0.96 -4.28
CA LEU A 21 11.00 -1.10 -5.34
C LEU A 21 12.38 -0.66 -4.85
N MET A 22 12.46 0.43 -4.10
CA MET A 22 13.75 0.90 -3.56
C MET A 22 14.35 -0.06 -2.54
N CYS A 23 13.54 -0.70 -1.69
CA CYS A 23 14.02 -1.75 -0.80
C CYS A 23 14.57 -2.93 -1.60
N SER A 24 13.86 -3.38 -2.64
CA SER A 24 14.31 -4.45 -3.55
C SER A 24 15.61 -4.07 -4.24
N TYR A 25 15.70 -2.87 -4.81
CA TYR A 25 16.91 -2.41 -5.50
C TYR A 25 18.14 -2.44 -4.58
N HIS A 26 18.00 -1.96 -3.35
CA HIS A 26 19.08 -2.01 -2.37
C HIS A 26 19.42 -3.45 -1.95
N PHE A 27 18.42 -4.33 -1.84
CA PHE A 27 18.64 -5.74 -1.52
C PHE A 27 19.42 -6.48 -2.62
N GLN A 28 19.01 -6.32 -3.89
CA GLN A 28 19.67 -6.93 -5.05
C GLN A 28 21.12 -6.44 -5.17
N ARG A 29 21.36 -5.16 -4.93
CA ARG A 29 22.71 -4.57 -4.98
C ARG A 29 23.66 -5.14 -3.91
N ILE A 30 23.14 -5.59 -2.77
CA ILE A 30 23.96 -6.10 -1.65
C ILE A 30 24.17 -7.61 -1.77
N ASN A 31 23.12 -8.34 -2.14
CA ASN A 31 23.14 -9.81 -2.12
C ASN A 31 23.42 -10.44 -3.49
N ASP A 32 23.54 -9.64 -4.56
CA ASP A 32 23.72 -10.10 -5.96
C ASP A 32 22.65 -11.09 -6.44
N VAL A 33 21.49 -11.10 -5.77
CA VAL A 33 20.33 -11.92 -6.11
C VAL A 33 19.35 -11.07 -6.91
N LYS A 34 18.98 -11.52 -8.12
CA LYS A 34 17.89 -10.89 -8.90
C LYS A 34 16.53 -11.32 -8.34
N GLU A 35 15.94 -10.51 -7.47
CA GLU A 35 14.52 -10.67 -7.14
C GLU A 35 13.64 -10.19 -8.31
N SER A 36 12.58 -10.95 -8.59
CA SER A 36 11.54 -10.53 -9.53
C SER A 36 10.84 -9.27 -8.99
N PRO A 37 10.72 -8.19 -9.76
CA PRO A 37 10.11 -6.94 -9.29
C PRO A 37 8.66 -7.12 -8.86
N LEU A 38 7.91 -8.04 -9.47
CA LEU A 38 6.57 -8.40 -9.03
C LEU A 38 6.58 -9.16 -7.68
N GLY A 39 7.49 -10.12 -7.52
CA GLY A 39 7.66 -10.82 -6.24
C GLY A 39 8.10 -9.89 -5.11
N ALA A 40 8.92 -8.90 -5.44
CA ALA A 40 9.36 -7.87 -4.50
C ALA A 40 8.24 -6.89 -4.11
N ILE A 41 7.25 -6.64 -4.98
CA ILE A 41 6.09 -5.80 -4.68
C ILE A 41 5.14 -6.51 -3.69
N PHE A 42 4.95 -7.82 -3.85
CA PHE A 42 4.04 -8.62 -3.01
C PHE A 42 4.70 -9.25 -1.77
N SER A 43 6.03 -9.25 -1.65
CA SER A 43 6.72 -9.74 -0.45
C SER A 43 6.74 -8.69 0.66
N PHE A 44 7.17 -9.02 1.88
CA PHE A 44 7.46 -8.06 2.97
C PHE A 44 8.95 -7.69 2.98
N PRO A 45 9.38 -6.47 3.37
CA PRO A 45 10.74 -6.04 3.11
C PRO A 45 11.64 -6.74 4.12
N PRO A 46 12.72 -7.43 3.70
CA PRO A 46 13.61 -8.11 4.64
C PRO A 46 14.46 -7.08 5.40
N HIS A 47 13.86 -6.47 6.44
CA HIS A 47 14.44 -5.39 7.24
C HIS A 47 15.82 -5.73 7.80
N ARG A 48 16.05 -7.03 8.07
CA ARG A 48 17.28 -7.57 8.67
C ARG A 48 18.42 -7.78 7.67
N GLN A 49 18.12 -7.84 6.37
CA GLN A 49 19.11 -8.11 5.31
C GLN A 49 19.44 -6.84 4.48
N LEU A 50 18.97 -5.67 4.91
CA LEU A 50 19.13 -4.38 4.23
C LEU A 50 20.20 -3.51 4.92
N ASN A 51 21.03 -2.84 4.12
CA ASN A 51 21.98 -1.81 4.58
C ASN A 51 21.23 -0.61 5.22
N GLU A 52 21.93 0.26 5.95
CA GLU A 52 21.35 1.40 6.69
C GLU A 52 20.44 2.29 5.82
N ALA A 53 20.85 2.55 4.57
CA ALA A 53 20.03 3.27 3.60
C ALA A 53 18.71 2.52 3.27
N GLY A 54 18.78 1.21 3.03
CA GLY A 54 17.61 0.37 2.76
C GLY A 54 16.68 0.23 3.97
N ARG A 55 17.21 0.24 5.19
CA ARG A 55 16.41 0.27 6.43
C ARG A 55 15.61 1.56 6.59
N SER A 56 16.16 2.70 6.17
CA SER A 56 15.43 3.97 6.15
C SER A 56 14.23 3.92 5.19
N TYR A 57 14.42 3.37 3.99
CA TYR A 57 13.32 3.16 3.03
C TYR A 57 12.29 2.15 3.52
N SER A 58 12.72 1.07 4.19
CA SER A 58 11.80 0.11 4.81
C SER A 58 10.94 0.75 5.90
N LYS A 59 11.50 1.64 6.75
CA LYS A 59 10.70 2.40 7.73
C LYS A 59 9.68 3.31 7.06
N LYS A 60 10.07 4.02 5.99
CA LYS A 60 9.15 4.89 5.22
C LYS A 60 8.02 4.09 4.58
N TYR A 61 8.30 2.88 4.08
CA TYR A 61 7.29 1.96 3.58
C TYR A 61 6.28 1.59 4.68
N TRP A 62 6.73 1.24 5.88
CA TRP A 62 5.83 0.92 7.00
C TRP A 62 5.00 2.13 7.47
N ILE A 63 5.57 3.33 7.42
CA ILE A 63 4.84 4.57 7.72
C ILE A 63 3.77 4.82 6.65
N ALA A 64 4.11 4.72 5.36
CA ALA A 64 3.14 4.89 4.27
C ALA A 64 2.01 3.85 4.37
N LEU A 65 2.35 2.59 4.64
CA LEU A 65 1.35 1.54 4.86
C LEU A 65 0.44 1.86 6.06
N GLY A 66 1.01 2.36 7.16
CA GLY A 66 0.24 2.79 8.33
C GLY A 66 -0.70 3.95 8.03
N ILE A 67 -0.27 4.93 7.22
CA ILE A 67 -1.10 6.03 6.75
C ILE A 67 -2.24 5.50 5.88
N MET A 68 -1.96 4.59 4.95
CA MET A 68 -2.98 3.95 4.11
C MET A 68 -4.05 3.28 4.96
N VAL A 69 -3.65 2.46 5.93
CA VAL A 69 -4.56 1.76 6.83
C VAL A 69 -5.39 2.74 7.66
N ALA A 70 -4.77 3.82 8.15
CA ALA A 70 -5.47 4.85 8.92
C ALA A 70 -6.51 5.59 8.06
N VAL A 71 -6.17 5.96 6.82
CA VAL A 71 -7.09 6.62 5.89
C VAL A 71 -8.25 5.70 5.52
N VAL A 72 -7.97 4.42 5.22
CA VAL A 72 -9.00 3.42 4.92
C VAL A 72 -9.90 3.17 6.13
N ALA A 73 -9.34 3.05 7.34
CA ALA A 73 -10.12 2.90 8.56
C ALA A 73 -11.01 4.12 8.83
N TYR A 74 -10.48 5.33 8.62
CA TYR A 74 -11.25 6.56 8.74
C TYR A 74 -12.41 6.61 7.73
N LEU A 75 -12.16 6.25 6.46
CA LEU A 75 -13.21 6.12 5.44
C LEU A 75 -14.24 5.07 5.80
N ALA A 76 -13.82 3.94 6.37
CA ALA A 76 -14.74 2.88 6.76
C ALA A 76 -15.67 3.29 7.89
N ILE A 77 -15.17 4.08 8.85
CA ILE A 77 -15.99 4.56 9.97
C ILE A 77 -16.91 5.70 9.54
N THR A 78 -16.45 6.56 8.61
CA THR A 78 -17.19 7.75 8.20
C THR A 78 -18.14 7.53 7.02
N ARG A 79 -17.96 6.46 6.24
CA ARG A 79 -18.89 6.12 5.16
C ARG A 79 -20.10 5.36 5.69
N ASP A 80 -21.25 5.93 5.37
CA ASP A 80 -22.53 5.26 5.46
C ASP A 80 -22.62 4.17 4.36
N TYR A 81 -22.41 2.90 4.72
CA TYR A 81 -22.53 1.77 3.80
C TYR A 81 -23.99 1.46 3.40
N SER A 82 -24.95 2.29 3.83
CA SER A 82 -26.37 2.19 3.47
C SER A 82 -26.62 2.21 1.96
N GLN A 83 -25.72 2.77 1.14
CA GLN A 83 -25.83 2.73 -0.33
C GLN A 83 -25.40 1.41 -0.98
N LEU A 84 -24.70 0.52 -0.26
CA LEU A 84 -24.36 -0.83 -0.74
C LEU A 84 -25.48 -1.86 -0.45
N GLY A 85 -26.52 -1.44 0.29
CA GLY A 85 -27.68 -2.26 0.63
C GLY A 85 -28.82 -2.25 -0.39
N ILE A 86 -28.72 -1.49 -1.49
CA ILE A 86 -29.69 -1.56 -2.59
C ILE A 86 -29.28 -2.73 -3.50
N ILE A 87 -29.39 -3.94 -2.98
CA ILE A 87 -29.78 -5.06 -3.85
C ILE A 87 -31.18 -4.64 -4.32
N PRO A 88 -31.42 -4.40 -5.62
CA PRO A 88 -32.78 -4.26 -6.08
C PRO A 88 -33.44 -5.59 -5.71
N SER A 89 -34.32 -5.57 -4.72
CA SER A 89 -35.29 -6.63 -4.54
C SER A 89 -35.97 -6.75 -5.90
N ALA A 90 -35.60 -7.82 -6.60
CA ALA A 90 -36.29 -8.33 -7.77
C ALA A 90 -37.79 -8.14 -7.54
N VAL A 91 -38.48 -7.51 -8.49
CA VAL A 91 -39.38 -8.27 -9.36
C VAL A 91 -40.23 -9.26 -8.53
N GLU A 92 -41.08 -8.75 -7.66
CA GLU A 92 -42.28 -9.44 -7.18
C GLU A 92 -43.38 -8.40 -6.97
N SER A 93 -44.09 -8.08 -8.05
CA SER A 93 -45.55 -7.95 -8.13
C SER A 93 -45.95 -7.52 -9.53
#